data_AF-A0A939STY7-F1
#
_entry.id   AF-A0A939STY7-F1
#
_cell.length_a   1.000
_cell.length_b   1.000
_cell.length_c   1.000
_cell.angle_alpha   90.00
_cell.angle_beta   90.00
_cell.angle_gamma   90.00
#
_symmetry.space_group_name_H-M   'P 1'
#
loop_
_entity.id
_entity.type
_entity.pdbx_description
1 polymer ?
#
loop_
_entity_poly.entity_id
_entity_poly.type
_entity_poly.pdbx_seq_one_letter_code
_entity_poly.pdbx_strand_id
1 'polypeptide(L)'
;MALFGHWSKASHGEVQIDSWPFGPYLLLVVSVVAAYISLDLSGDTLHNGDIDDQLRGLLLRLLMSSSGWYDLSLPMVRGPEIYISPWSRLVDAPYASIAFGRQYFLGQEQAINIAFKIWPPILGAIFSILIVSVLK
;
A
#
# COMPACT_ATOMS: atom_id res chain seq x y z
N MET A 1 21.17 33.10 -60.88
CA MET A 1 19.75 33.09 -60.45
C MET A 1 19.59 31.94 -59.46
N ALA A 2 18.97 32.22 -58.32
CA ALA A 2 19.17 31.56 -57.03
C ALA A 2 18.70 30.09 -56.93
N LEU A 3 19.51 29.23 -56.31
CA LEU A 3 19.09 27.92 -55.76
C LEU A 3 19.99 27.51 -54.57
N PHE A 4 20.03 28.32 -53.51
CA PHE A 4 20.49 27.85 -52.19
C PHE A 4 19.50 28.37 -51.15
N GLY A 5 18.58 27.48 -50.77
CA GLY A 5 17.58 27.73 -49.74
C GLY A 5 18.26 28.07 -48.41
N HIS A 6 17.90 29.22 -47.86
CA HIS A 6 18.19 29.63 -46.50
C HIS A 6 17.59 28.57 -45.55
N TRP A 7 18.41 27.63 -45.08
CA TRP A 7 18.07 26.85 -43.90
C TRP A 7 18.16 27.80 -42.71
N SER A 8 17.04 28.46 -42.43
CA SER A 8 16.84 29.24 -41.21
C SER A 8 17.21 28.36 -40.02
N LYS A 9 18.07 28.89 -39.15
CA LYS A 9 18.36 28.32 -37.83
C LYS A 9 17.01 27.99 -37.19
N ALA A 10 16.66 26.71 -37.12
CA ALA A 10 15.65 26.26 -36.17
C ALA A 10 16.20 26.68 -34.81
N SER A 11 15.62 27.74 -34.23
CA SER A 11 15.86 28.08 -32.85
C SER A 11 15.55 26.81 -32.07
N HIS A 12 16.56 26.20 -31.46
CA HIS A 12 16.35 25.27 -30.36
C HIS A 12 15.67 26.08 -29.26
N GLY A 13 14.36 26.30 -29.39
CA GLY A 13 13.55 26.77 -28.29
C GLY A 13 13.73 25.70 -27.23
N GLU A 14 14.31 26.09 -26.10
CA GLU A 14 14.29 25.24 -24.92
C GLU A 14 12.84 24.82 -24.72
N VAL A 15 12.56 23.52 -24.83
CA VAL A 15 11.26 23.00 -24.43
C VAL A 15 11.22 23.23 -22.94
N GLN A 16 10.51 24.27 -22.52
CA GLN A 16 10.30 24.56 -21.13
C GLN A 16 9.47 23.40 -20.58
N ILE A 17 10.14 22.44 -19.94
CA ILE A 17 9.48 21.37 -19.22
C ILE A 17 8.94 22.01 -17.96
N ASP A 18 7.71 22.52 -18.05
CA ASP A 18 7.01 23.02 -16.88
C ASP A 18 6.87 21.86 -15.88
N SER A 19 7.56 21.96 -14.75
CA SER A 19 7.47 20.99 -13.66
C SER A 19 6.03 20.93 -13.16
N TRP A 20 5.50 19.73 -12.98
CA TRP A 20 4.11 19.54 -12.58
C TRP A 20 3.86 20.20 -11.20
N PRO A 21 2.83 21.06 -11.03
CA PRO A 21 2.56 21.70 -9.74
C PRO A 21 2.20 20.66 -8.67
N PHE A 22 3.14 20.42 -7.75
CA PHE A 22 3.07 19.34 -6.75
C PHE A 22 1.75 19.32 -5.94
N GLY A 23 1.28 20.48 -5.47
CA GLY A 23 0.11 20.58 -4.59
C GLY A 23 -1.18 20.03 -5.21
N PRO A 24 -1.62 20.54 -6.37
CA PRO A 24 -2.80 20.03 -7.09
C PRO A 24 -2.73 18.53 -7.41
N TYR A 25 -1.59 18.01 -7.84
CA TYR A 25 -1.44 16.58 -8.12
C TYR A 25 -1.49 15.73 -6.85
N LEU A 26 -0.87 16.19 -5.77
CA LEU A 26 -0.95 15.50 -4.49
C LEU A 26 -2.40 15.46 -3.99
N LEU A 27 -3.13 16.58 -4.08
CA LEU A 27 -4.54 16.63 -3.70
C LEU A 27 -5.36 15.62 -4.52
N LEU A 28 -5.18 15.60 -5.84
CA LEU A 28 -5.88 14.67 -6.73
C LEU A 28 -5.61 13.21 -6.34
N VAL A 29 -4.33 12.84 -6.22
CA VAL A 29 -3.93 11.46 -5.89
C VAL A 29 -4.45 11.05 -4.52
N VAL A 30 -4.29 11.90 -3.50
CA VAL A 30 -4.80 11.64 -2.15
C VAL A 30 -6.31 11.53 -2.15
N SER A 31 -7.05 12.36 -2.88
CA SER A 31 -8.52 12.26 -2.96
C SER A 31 -8.97 10.94 -3.57
N VAL A 32 -8.32 10.48 -4.65
CA VAL A 32 -8.63 9.18 -5.28
C VAL A 32 -8.34 8.02 -4.32
N VAL A 33 -7.15 8.02 -3.71
CA VAL A 33 -6.73 6.99 -2.76
C VAL A 33 -7.63 6.98 -1.52
N ALA A 34 -7.98 8.16 -0.99
CA ALA A 34 -8.88 8.29 0.16
C ALA A 34 -10.30 7.80 -0.18
N ALA A 35 -10.82 8.07 -1.38
CA ALA A 35 -12.11 7.56 -1.81
C ALA A 35 -12.12 6.02 -1.86
N TYR A 36 -11.06 5.42 -2.40
CA TYR A 36 -10.88 3.96 -2.45
C TYR A 36 -10.83 3.33 -1.05
N ILE A 37 -10.03 3.90 -0.15
CA ILE A 37 -9.90 3.46 1.25
C ILE A 37 -11.22 3.64 2.02
N SER A 38 -11.97 4.71 1.75
CA SER A 38 -13.21 5.01 2.48
C SER A 38 -14.25 3.91 2.34
N LEU A 39 -14.23 3.17 1.22
CA LEU A 39 -15.07 2.00 1.03
C LEU A 39 -14.77 0.93 2.10
N ASP A 40 -13.50 0.65 2.38
CA ASP A 40 -13.07 -0.31 3.41
C ASP A 40 -13.33 0.16 4.85
N LEU A 41 -13.43 1.47 5.06
CA LEU A 41 -13.71 2.05 6.38
C LEU A 41 -15.21 2.13 6.70
N SER A 42 -16.07 2.13 5.68
CA SER A 42 -17.53 2.33 5.83
C SER A 42 -18.31 1.16 6.42
N GLY A 43 -17.67 -0.01 6.61
CA GLY A 43 -18.34 -1.21 7.12
C GLY A 43 -17.43 -2.16 7.89
N ASP A 44 -17.98 -3.32 8.23
CA ASP A 44 -17.25 -4.39 8.92
C ASP A 44 -16.46 -5.30 7.97
N THR A 45 -16.72 -5.19 6.67
CA THR A 45 -16.02 -5.93 5.61
C THR A 45 -15.01 -5.01 4.91
N LEU A 46 -13.78 -5.52 4.69
CA LEU A 46 -12.91 -4.91 3.69
C LEU A 46 -13.52 -5.18 2.31
N HIS A 47 -13.96 -4.12 1.63
CA HIS A 47 -14.53 -4.21 0.29
C HIS A 47 -13.46 -4.51 -0.76
N ASN A 48 -12.23 -4.03 -0.52
CA ASN A 48 -11.05 -4.28 -1.36
C ASN A 48 -10.19 -5.45 -0.86
N GLY A 49 -10.66 -6.19 0.16
CA GLY A 49 -9.90 -7.31 0.71
C GLY A 49 -9.95 -8.55 -0.18
N ASP A 50 -8.84 -9.26 -0.27
CA ASP A 50 -8.75 -10.52 -1.03
C ASP A 50 -8.29 -11.71 -0.17
N ILE A 51 -7.89 -12.81 -0.83
CA ILE A 51 -7.41 -14.00 -0.14
C ILE A 51 -6.05 -13.78 0.55
N ASP A 52 -5.18 -12.90 0.00
CA ASP A 52 -3.89 -12.59 0.60
C ASP A 52 -4.06 -11.84 1.92
N ASP A 53 -5.05 -10.94 2.02
CA ASP A 53 -5.40 -10.29 3.28
C ASP A 53 -5.90 -11.27 4.34
N GLN A 54 -6.69 -12.27 3.92
CA GLN A 54 -7.14 -13.33 4.83
C GLN A 54 -5.97 -14.17 5.33
N LEU A 55 -5.08 -14.60 4.44
CA LEU A 55 -3.88 -15.37 4.80
C LEU A 55 -2.94 -14.57 5.72
N ARG A 56 -2.75 -13.26 5.46
CA ARG A 56 -2.05 -12.34 6.36
C ARG A 56 -2.72 -12.28 7.73
N GLY A 57 -4.05 -12.22 7.76
CA GLY A 57 -4.81 -12.27 9.00
C GLY A 57 -4.55 -13.56 9.79
N LEU A 58 -4.47 -14.71 9.13
CA LEU A 58 -4.14 -15.98 9.78
C LEU A 58 -2.71 -15.99 10.34
N LEU A 59 -1.74 -15.46 9.58
CA LEU A 59 -0.36 -15.31 10.05
C LEU A 59 -0.27 -14.44 11.30
N LEU A 60 -0.98 -13.30 11.33
CA LEU A 60 -1.03 -12.43 12.51
C LEU A 60 -1.65 -13.15 13.71
N ARG A 61 -2.72 -13.93 13.49
CA ARG A 61 -3.35 -14.70 14.58
C ARG A 61 -2.39 -15.71 15.20
N LEU A 62 -1.64 -16.43 14.37
CA LEU A 62 -0.64 -17.40 14.83
C LEU A 62 0.53 -16.71 15.52
N LEU A 63 1.05 -15.61 14.96
CA LEU A 63 2.12 -14.81 15.57
C LEU A 63 1.73 -14.35 16.99
N MET A 64 0.48 -13.94 17.16
CA MET A 64 -0.03 -13.44 18.43
C MET A 64 -0.40 -14.55 19.43
N SER A 65 -0.65 -15.78 18.97
CA SER A 65 -1.04 -16.90 19.86
C SER A 65 0.15 -17.69 20.39
N SER A 66 1.16 -17.96 19.58
CA SER A 66 2.35 -18.74 20.00
C SER A 66 3.44 -18.92 18.94
N SER A 67 3.21 -18.54 17.68
CA SER A 67 4.14 -18.75 16.58
C SER A 67 5.33 -17.79 16.66
N GLY A 68 6.54 -18.30 16.43
CA GLY A 68 7.74 -17.48 16.36
C GLY A 68 7.70 -16.49 15.21
N TRP A 69 8.56 -15.47 15.24
CA TRP A 69 8.63 -14.46 14.18
C TRP A 69 8.90 -15.07 12.78
N TYR A 70 9.67 -16.15 12.73
CA TYR A 70 10.12 -16.79 11.48
C TYR A 70 9.24 -17.95 11.01
N ASP A 71 8.21 -18.33 11.78
CA ASP A 71 7.31 -19.40 11.39
C ASP A 71 6.18 -18.85 10.52
N LEU A 72 6.21 -19.25 9.24
CA LEU A 72 5.25 -18.83 8.21
C LEU A 72 4.25 -19.93 7.86
N SER A 73 4.20 -20.99 8.67
CA SER A 73 3.30 -22.12 8.42
C SER A 73 1.85 -21.75 8.74
N LEU A 74 0.93 -22.13 7.84
CA LEU A 74 -0.51 -22.01 8.02
C LEU A 74 -1.15 -23.40 7.99
N PRO A 75 -1.11 -24.17 9.09
CA PRO A 75 -1.59 -25.56 9.12
C PRO A 75 -3.10 -25.70 8.89
N MET A 76 -3.86 -24.61 9.03
CA MET A 76 -5.30 -24.57 8.76
C MET A 76 -5.64 -24.48 7.26
N VAL A 77 -4.68 -24.13 6.39
CA VAL A 77 -4.88 -24.08 4.94
C VAL A 77 -4.73 -25.50 4.38
N ARG A 78 -5.78 -25.98 3.71
CA ARG A 78 -5.80 -27.36 3.17
C ARG A 78 -4.93 -27.47 1.93
N GLY A 79 -3.99 -28.40 1.95
CA GLY A 79 -3.12 -28.78 0.83
C GLY A 79 -2.50 -30.16 1.06
N PRO A 80 -1.81 -30.73 0.04
CA PRO A 80 -1.05 -31.97 0.21
C PRO A 80 0.08 -31.82 1.24
N GLU A 81 0.75 -30.68 1.25
CA GLU A 81 1.68 -30.27 2.30
C GLU A 81 1.13 -29.07 3.10
N ILE A 82 1.76 -28.76 4.25
CA ILE A 82 1.46 -27.56 5.03
C ILE A 82 1.79 -26.33 4.17
N TYR A 83 0.83 -25.41 4.07
CA TYR A 83 1.06 -24.15 3.38
C TYR A 83 2.07 -23.30 4.14
N ILE A 84 3.11 -22.86 3.42
CA ILE A 84 4.08 -21.88 3.91
C ILE A 84 3.82 -20.57 3.17
N SER A 85 3.55 -19.50 3.91
CA SER A 85 3.31 -18.20 3.28
C SER A 85 4.56 -17.71 2.54
N PRO A 86 4.42 -17.24 1.29
CA PRO A 86 5.52 -16.62 0.56
C PRO A 86 5.83 -15.20 1.05
N TRP A 87 4.94 -14.61 1.87
CA TRP A 87 5.03 -13.23 2.31
C TRP A 87 5.97 -13.08 3.52
N SER A 88 6.88 -12.11 3.43
CA SER A 88 7.79 -11.79 4.53
C SER A 88 7.08 -11.08 5.68
N ARG A 89 7.31 -11.55 6.92
CA ARG A 89 6.84 -10.91 8.16
C ARG A 89 7.33 -9.47 8.33
N LEU A 90 8.40 -9.06 7.63
CA LEU A 90 8.84 -7.66 7.67
C LEU A 90 7.78 -6.72 7.11
N VAL A 91 7.07 -7.13 6.07
CA VAL A 91 5.96 -6.37 5.49
C VAL A 91 4.77 -6.33 6.46
N ASP A 92 4.60 -7.39 7.25
CA ASP A 92 3.52 -7.52 8.24
C ASP A 92 3.85 -6.85 9.59
N ALA A 93 5.10 -6.44 9.81
CA ALA A 93 5.56 -5.85 11.07
C ALA A 93 4.72 -4.65 11.53
N PRO A 94 4.29 -3.72 10.65
CA PRO A 94 3.41 -2.62 11.04
C PRO A 94 2.05 -3.12 11.52
N TYR A 95 1.46 -4.11 10.85
CA TYR A 95 0.19 -4.70 11.28
C TYR A 95 0.33 -5.37 12.65
N ALA A 96 1.37 -6.18 12.83
CA ALA A 96 1.66 -6.85 14.10
C ALA A 96 1.87 -5.83 15.23
N SER A 97 2.62 -4.75 14.97
CA SER A 97 2.90 -3.70 15.96
C SER A 97 1.62 -3.01 16.42
N ILE A 98 0.72 -2.67 15.49
CA ILE A 98 -0.59 -2.07 15.80
C ILE A 98 -1.45 -3.07 16.59
N ALA A 99 -1.50 -4.34 16.16
CA ALA A 99 -2.33 -5.36 16.77
C ALA A 99 -1.85 -5.70 18.19
N PHE A 100 -0.55 -5.95 18.42
CA PHE A 100 0.02 -6.20 19.74
C PHE A 100 -0.22 -5.03 20.69
N GLY A 101 -0.04 -3.79 20.23
CA GLY A 101 -0.26 -2.59 21.05
C GLY A 101 -1.72 -2.40 21.49
N ARG A 102 -2.69 -2.98 20.77
CA ARG A 102 -4.13 -2.82 21.05
C ARG A 102 -4.81 -4.06 21.60
N GLN A 103 -4.20 -5.25 21.47
CA GLN A 103 -4.80 -6.52 21.87
C GLN A 103 -5.21 -6.54 23.35
N TYR A 104 -4.43 -5.93 24.24
CA TYR A 104 -4.74 -5.92 25.68
C TYR A 104 -6.06 -5.22 26.02
N PHE A 105 -6.47 -4.24 25.21
CA PHE A 105 -7.66 -3.42 25.46
C PHE A 105 -8.90 -3.90 24.70
N LEU A 106 -8.70 -4.50 23.53
CA LEU A 106 -9.78 -4.77 22.57
C LEU A 106 -9.96 -6.26 22.25
N GLY A 107 -9.07 -7.12 22.76
CA GLY A 107 -8.95 -8.50 22.31
C GLY A 107 -8.24 -8.63 20.96
N GLN A 108 -7.85 -9.87 20.64
CA GLN A 108 -7.00 -10.17 19.49
C GLN A 108 -7.67 -9.82 18.15
N GLU A 109 -8.87 -10.33 17.91
CA GLU A 109 -9.58 -10.16 16.63
C GLU A 109 -9.82 -8.69 16.29
N GLN A 110 -10.27 -7.90 17.27
CA GLN A 110 -10.55 -6.49 17.04
C GLN A 110 -9.26 -5.68 16.85
N ALA A 111 -8.18 -6.02 17.57
CA ALA A 111 -6.88 -5.39 17.35
C ALA A 111 -6.32 -5.66 15.95
N ILE A 112 -6.47 -6.89 15.43
CA ILE A 112 -6.10 -7.24 14.06
C ILE A 112 -6.96 -6.45 13.06
N ASN A 113 -8.29 -6.44 13.22
CA ASN A 113 -9.17 -5.69 12.33
C ASN A 113 -8.82 -4.20 12.24
N ILE A 114 -8.45 -3.60 13.37
CA ILE A 114 -7.99 -2.21 13.40
C ILE A 114 -6.66 -2.06 12.66
N ALA A 115 -5.70 -2.98 12.83
CA ALA A 115 -4.45 -2.94 12.09
C ALA A 115 -4.68 -2.92 10.56
N PHE A 116 -5.62 -3.76 10.06
CA PHE A 116 -6.03 -3.77 8.66
C PHE A 116 -6.74 -2.48 8.21
N LYS A 117 -7.41 -1.76 9.10
CA LYS A 117 -8.03 -0.46 8.79
C LYS A 117 -7.08 0.73 8.87
N ILE A 118 -5.95 0.62 9.59
CA ILE A 118 -5.01 1.73 9.81
C ILE A 118 -3.82 1.70 8.85
N TRP A 119 -3.21 0.53 8.63
CA TRP A 119 -1.96 0.48 7.89
C TRP A 119 -2.09 0.75 6.39
N PRO A 120 -3.09 0.20 5.65
CA PRO A 120 -3.26 0.52 4.24
C PRO A 120 -3.45 2.03 3.95
N PRO A 121 -4.24 2.81 4.74
CA PRO A 121 -4.28 4.26 4.56
C PRO A 121 -2.94 4.97 4.76
N ILE A 122 -2.11 4.53 5.72
CA ILE A 122 -0.77 5.09 5.93
C ILE A 122 0.10 4.83 4.70
N LEU A 123 0.10 3.60 4.17
CA LEU A 123 0.78 3.27 2.93
C LEU A 123 0.25 4.10 1.76
N GLY A 124 -1.07 4.24 1.63
CA GLY A 124 -1.70 5.07 0.60
C GLY A 124 -1.22 6.51 0.62
N ALA A 125 -1.11 7.12 1.81
CA ALA A 125 -0.57 8.47 1.96
C ALA A 125 0.91 8.55 1.55
N ILE A 126 1.74 7.60 2.00
CA ILE A 126 3.17 7.54 1.66
C ILE A 126 3.35 7.39 0.14
N PHE A 127 2.67 6.44 -0.49
CA PHE A 127 2.76 6.23 -1.93
C PHE A 127 2.20 7.40 -2.74
N SER A 128 1.16 8.08 -2.25
CA SER A 128 0.66 9.31 -2.89
C SER A 128 1.73 10.40 -2.93
N ILE A 129 2.45 10.61 -1.82
CA ILE A 129 3.56 11.56 -1.76
C ILE A 129 4.69 11.15 -2.71
N LEU A 130 5.06 9.86 -2.71
CA LEU A 130 6.15 9.34 -3.55
C LEU A 130 5.84 9.48 -5.04
N ILE A 131 4.64 9.10 -5.49
CA ILE A 131 4.22 9.21 -6.89
C ILE A 131 4.39 10.64 -7.38
N VAL A 132 3.85 11.62 -6.65
CA VAL A 132 3.92 13.02 -7.07
C VAL A 132 5.34 13.58 -6.96
N SER A 133 6.16 13.05 -6.05
CA SER A 133 7.58 13.45 -5.92
C SER A 133 8.44 13.01 -7.10
N VAL A 134 8.08 11.92 -7.78
CA VAL A 134 8.78 11.42 -8.99
C VAL A 134 8.34 12.16 -10.25
N LEU A 135 7.15 12.77 -10.26
CA LEU A 135 6.62 13.56 -11.38
C LEU A 135 7.16 15.00 -11.45
N LYS A 136 8.06 15.37 -10.53
CA LYS A 136 8.75 16.66 -10.55
C LYS A 136 9.87 16.70 -11.58
#